data_AF-A0A952RTZ0-F1
#
_entry.id   AF-A0A952RTZ0-F1
#
_cell.length_a   1.000
_cell.length_b   1.000
_cell.length_c   1.000
_cell.angle_alpha   90.00
_cell.angle_beta   90.00
_cell.angle_gamma   90.00
#
_symmetry.space_group_name_H-M   'P 1'
#
loop_
_entity.id
_entity.type
_entity.pdbx_description
1 polymer ?
#
loop_
_entity_poly.entity_id
_entity_poly.type
_entity_poly.pdbx_seq_one_letter_code
_entity_poly.pdbx_strand_id
1 'polypeptide(L)'
;MRRFAWAALALGPLACGLVYAPGDFIGEGEGDVALDAGADRDEIAIPDATPDVVPDATAPDTRIVIVGGHRPPLSGETGAANVAETMRTTLSAEGVLGPWQFDAPPPVAAQWTNARIAGGDLFVHNTSAFARAPFSDRVAGPWSTGAIKAGASGIRPWLLSEHGFLSGATTTALVHNSLRFLDDGGLGDWTPSAAQVAVERTEVTLARTQGLVYVVGGRRTATGATTTAESSVEVGTIDANGALGALRLVNDIGLKKGTGTLYAVYAPIAVAGEGRLFVLGGVPQHPATKLIDRAFVASIVDPATGTLGDWAELPLLPAPMSAFAAVVTSGHLLVFGGSFTGETSTEQVSDAVLDLAIHADGTYGAAWQRIGTLPGPRSGIVAATY
;
A
#
# COMPACT_ATOMS: atom_id res chain seq x y z
N MET A 1 -34.72 -11.67 34.10
CA MET A 1 -34.42 -12.07 32.71
C MET A 1 -33.90 -10.85 31.95
N ARG A 2 -32.58 -10.67 31.87
CA ARG A 2 -31.95 -9.56 31.13
C ARG A 2 -31.66 -10.03 29.71
N ARG A 3 -32.28 -9.38 28.72
CA ARG A 3 -32.01 -9.62 27.29
C ARG A 3 -30.72 -8.89 26.93
N PHE A 4 -29.68 -9.65 26.61
CA PHE A 4 -28.46 -9.14 25.98
C PHE A 4 -28.79 -8.76 24.53
N ALA A 5 -28.70 -7.46 24.22
CA ALA A 5 -28.71 -6.97 22.85
C ALA A 5 -27.30 -7.12 22.27
N TRP A 6 -27.16 -7.97 21.26
CA TRP A 6 -25.94 -8.06 20.46
C TRP A 6 -25.85 -6.83 19.56
N ALA A 7 -24.90 -5.94 19.84
CA ALA A 7 -24.50 -4.91 18.89
C ALA A 7 -23.62 -5.58 17.82
N ALA A 8 -24.21 -5.91 16.68
CA ALA A 8 -23.47 -6.25 15.49
C ALA A 8 -22.74 -4.98 15.01
N LEU A 9 -21.42 -4.92 15.19
CA LEU A 9 -20.59 -3.96 14.48
C LEU A 9 -20.74 -4.26 12.98
N ALA A 10 -21.43 -3.38 12.26
CA ALA A 10 -21.35 -3.31 10.82
C ALA A 10 -19.92 -2.86 10.47
N LEU A 11 -19.01 -3.82 10.33
CA LEU A 11 -17.73 -3.62 9.68
C LEU A 11 -18.02 -3.31 8.21
N GLY A 12 -18.19 -2.03 7.90
CA GLY A 12 -18.18 -1.53 6.53
C GLY A 12 -16.88 -1.94 5.82
N PRO A 13 -16.81 -1.81 4.48
CA PRO A 13 -15.62 -2.19 3.74
C PRO A 13 -14.42 -1.40 4.27
N LEU A 14 -13.55 -2.07 5.03
CA LEU A 14 -12.24 -1.57 5.39
C LEU A 14 -11.52 -1.29 4.07
N ALA A 15 -11.47 -0.02 3.70
CA ALA A 15 -10.67 0.47 2.61
C ALA A 15 -9.21 0.26 3.01
N CYS A 16 -8.50 -0.55 2.25
CA CYS A 16 -7.07 -0.82 2.43
C CYS A 16 -6.39 -0.18 1.24
N GLY A 17 -5.61 0.89 1.45
CA GLY A 17 -4.85 1.56 0.40
C GLY A 17 -3.50 0.88 0.16
N LEU A 18 -3.27 0.39 -1.05
CA LEU A 18 -1.91 0.27 -1.58
C LEU A 18 -1.51 1.61 -2.18
N VAL A 19 -0.25 1.98 -2.02
CA VAL A 19 0.34 3.23 -2.51
C VAL A 19 1.81 2.97 -2.86
N TYR A 20 2.36 3.64 -3.89
CA TYR A 20 3.66 3.34 -4.52
C TYR A 20 4.71 4.48 -4.38
N ALA A 21 5.98 4.10 -4.55
CA ALA A 21 7.22 4.90 -4.45
C ALA A 21 8.10 4.82 -5.71
N PRO A 22 8.51 5.91 -6.39
CA PRO A 22 9.30 5.83 -7.61
C PRO A 22 10.78 5.57 -7.33
N GLY A 23 11.40 4.78 -8.21
CA GLY A 23 12.86 4.63 -8.33
C GLY A 23 13.36 4.66 -9.78
N ASP A 24 12.56 5.13 -10.74
CA ASP A 24 12.89 5.07 -12.18
C ASP A 24 12.93 6.47 -12.84
N PHE A 25 13.81 7.34 -12.34
CA PHE A 25 14.30 8.49 -13.12
C PHE A 25 15.81 8.32 -13.31
N ILE A 26 16.23 7.58 -14.34
CA ILE A 26 17.59 7.67 -14.86
C ILE A 26 17.62 8.89 -15.77
N GLY A 27 18.19 9.98 -15.27
CA GLY A 27 18.62 11.08 -16.13
C GLY A 27 19.63 10.54 -17.13
N GLU A 28 19.41 10.80 -18.41
CA GLU A 28 20.39 10.49 -19.45
C GLU A 28 21.71 11.22 -19.16
N GLY A 29 22.81 10.46 -19.12
CA GLY A 29 24.17 10.96 -18.95
C GLY A 29 25.17 9.89 -19.38
N GLU A 30 25.91 10.19 -20.43
CA GLU A 30 26.84 9.35 -21.19
C GLU A 30 28.06 8.81 -20.38
N GLY A 31 28.82 7.91 -21.03
CA GLY A 31 30.05 7.17 -20.63
C GLY A 31 31.02 7.81 -19.63
N ASP A 32 31.86 7.07 -18.92
CA ASP A 32 32.76 6.02 -19.42
C ASP A 32 33.25 5.09 -18.30
N VAL A 33 33.68 3.90 -18.71
CA VAL A 33 34.35 2.89 -17.89
C VAL A 33 35.85 3.20 -17.81
N ALA A 34 36.43 3.19 -16.61
CA ALA A 34 37.84 2.86 -16.42
C ALA A 34 38.05 2.14 -15.07
N LEU A 35 38.39 0.85 -15.17
CA LEU A 35 39.08 0.09 -14.13
C LEU A 35 40.59 0.36 -14.27
N ASP A 36 41.34 0.56 -13.18
CA ASP A 36 42.31 -0.45 -12.70
C ASP A 36 43.07 -0.07 -11.39
N ALA A 37 43.32 -1.14 -10.63
CA ALA A 37 44.29 -1.52 -9.59
C ALA A 37 45.14 -0.54 -8.75
N GLY A 38 45.23 -0.90 -7.45
CA GLY A 38 46.31 -0.46 -6.55
C GLY A 38 46.23 -1.02 -5.12
N ALA A 39 46.63 -2.28 -4.96
CA ALA A 39 46.93 -3.10 -3.78
C ALA A 39 47.09 -2.49 -2.35
N ASP A 40 46.62 -3.31 -1.39
CA ASP A 40 47.28 -3.78 -0.14
C ASP A 40 47.14 -3.02 1.22
N ARG A 41 46.61 -3.79 2.20
CA ARG A 41 46.90 -3.87 3.66
C ARG A 41 45.99 -3.21 4.70
N ASP A 42 45.34 -4.09 5.46
CA ASP A 42 45.20 -4.15 6.92
C ASP A 42 45.20 -2.82 7.71
N GLU A 43 44.00 -2.37 8.08
CA GLU A 43 43.70 -1.88 9.43
C GLU A 43 42.17 -1.89 9.64
N ILE A 44 41.67 -2.70 10.58
CA ILE A 44 40.29 -2.59 11.06
C ILE A 44 40.22 -1.32 11.92
N ALA A 45 39.92 -0.20 11.27
CA ALA A 45 39.49 1.02 11.92
C ALA A 45 37.96 1.05 11.91
N ILE A 46 37.34 1.04 13.10
CA ILE A 46 35.94 1.42 13.27
C ILE A 46 35.89 2.93 12.99
N PRO A 47 35.21 3.41 11.94
CA PRO A 47 35.02 4.84 11.77
C PRO A 47 33.98 5.30 12.78
N ASP A 48 34.40 6.29 13.56
CA ASP A 48 33.58 7.17 14.37
C ASP A 48 32.39 7.73 13.56
N ALA A 49 31.36 8.16 14.28
CA ALA A 49 30.06 8.60 13.80
C ALA A 49 30.04 9.40 12.47
N THR A 50 29.13 8.98 11.59
CA THR A 50 28.35 9.74 10.58
C THR A 50 29.06 10.85 9.79
N PRO A 51 29.09 10.77 8.45
CA PRO A 51 28.64 11.91 7.68
C PRO A 51 27.11 11.92 7.74
N ASP A 52 26.54 12.94 8.40
CA ASP A 52 25.20 13.38 8.06
C ASP A 52 25.20 13.65 6.56
N VAL A 53 24.63 12.73 5.78
CA VAL A 53 24.30 13.02 4.40
C VAL A 53 23.14 13.98 4.49
N VAL A 54 23.47 15.27 4.40
CA VAL A 54 22.51 16.33 4.12
C VAL A 54 21.74 15.86 2.88
N PRO A 55 20.40 15.74 2.95
CA PRO A 55 19.60 15.43 1.75
C PRO A 55 20.05 16.35 0.63
N ASP A 56 20.23 15.83 -0.57
CA ASP A 56 20.58 16.67 -1.69
C ASP A 56 19.44 17.66 -1.93
N ALA A 57 19.59 18.88 -1.43
CA ALA A 57 18.62 19.97 -1.55
C ALA A 57 18.37 20.39 -3.01
N THR A 58 19.07 19.76 -3.97
CA THR A 58 18.84 19.92 -5.41
C THR A 58 17.99 18.81 -6.03
N ALA A 59 17.63 17.76 -5.28
CA ALA A 59 16.71 16.73 -5.74
C ALA A 59 15.31 17.34 -5.98
N PRO A 60 14.63 17.01 -7.09
CA PRO A 60 13.30 17.53 -7.36
C PRO A 60 12.31 17.01 -6.32
N ASP A 61 11.38 17.87 -5.90
CA ASP A 61 10.31 17.45 -4.98
C ASP A 61 9.56 16.23 -5.54
N THR A 62 9.31 15.25 -4.66
CA THR A 62 8.43 14.14 -4.99
C THR A 62 6.99 14.64 -5.09
N ARG A 63 6.30 14.35 -6.20
CA ARG A 63 4.89 14.74 -6.36
C ARG A 63 3.99 13.59 -5.96
N ILE A 64 2.91 13.92 -5.26
CA ILE A 64 1.98 12.96 -4.67
C ILE A 64 0.57 13.35 -5.08
N VAL A 65 -0.20 12.39 -5.57
CA VAL A 65 -1.63 12.50 -5.79
C VAL A 65 -2.36 11.62 -4.79
N ILE A 66 -3.46 12.14 -4.23
CA ILE A 66 -4.37 11.44 -3.32
C ILE A 66 -5.77 11.49 -3.91
N VAL A 67 -6.48 10.37 -3.89
CA VAL A 67 -7.81 10.26 -4.49
C VAL A 67 -8.82 9.65 -3.53
N GLY A 68 -10.02 10.24 -3.56
CA GLY A 68 -11.21 9.87 -2.83
C GLY A 68 -11.03 9.86 -1.33
N GLY A 69 -12.10 9.47 -0.65
CA GLY A 69 -12.09 9.33 0.79
C GLY A 69 -13.48 9.30 1.39
N HIS A 70 -13.46 9.19 2.70
CA HIS A 70 -14.57 9.27 3.59
C HIS A 70 -14.21 10.30 4.65
N ARG A 71 -15.11 11.25 4.90
CA ARG A 71 -14.88 12.31 5.87
C ARG A 71 -15.98 12.35 6.94
N PRO A 72 -15.67 12.87 8.14
CA PRO A 72 -16.69 13.18 9.14
C PRO A 72 -17.79 14.11 8.58
N PRO A 73 -18.99 14.11 9.20
CA PRO A 73 -20.06 15.02 8.83
C PRO A 73 -19.62 16.49 8.99
N LEU A 74 -19.97 17.32 8.02
CA LEU A 74 -19.89 18.78 8.17
C LEU A 74 -21.12 19.31 8.91
N SER A 75 -21.06 20.59 9.32
CA SER A 75 -22.20 21.26 9.96
C SER A 75 -23.43 21.20 9.05
N GLY A 76 -24.52 20.60 9.56
CA GLY A 76 -25.77 20.42 8.82
C GLY A 76 -25.93 19.06 8.11
N GLU A 77 -24.91 18.21 8.10
CA GLU A 77 -25.01 16.85 7.57
C GLU A 77 -25.45 15.84 8.63
N THR A 78 -26.22 14.83 8.21
CA THR A 78 -26.78 13.81 9.10
C THR A 78 -25.82 12.65 9.39
N GLY A 79 -24.68 12.59 8.71
CA GLY A 79 -23.70 11.52 8.85
C GLY A 79 -22.46 11.74 8.02
N ALA A 80 -21.46 10.90 8.26
CA ALA A 80 -20.23 10.89 7.49
C ALA A 80 -20.50 10.57 6.01
N ALA A 81 -19.64 11.08 5.12
CA ALA A 81 -19.87 11.04 3.68
C ALA A 81 -18.64 10.55 2.93
N ASN A 82 -18.87 9.73 1.91
CA ASN A 82 -17.87 9.51 0.87
C ASN A 82 -17.74 10.77 0.03
N VAL A 83 -16.53 11.04 -0.43
CA VAL A 83 -16.19 12.25 -1.18
C VAL A 83 -15.41 11.88 -2.44
N ALA A 84 -15.78 12.54 -3.53
CA ALA A 84 -15.11 12.47 -4.81
C ALA A 84 -14.13 13.64 -4.90
N GLU A 85 -12.86 13.39 -4.59
CA GLU A 85 -11.83 14.42 -4.62
C GLU A 85 -10.51 13.86 -5.12
N THR A 86 -9.75 14.70 -5.82
CA THR A 86 -8.38 14.44 -6.22
C THR A 86 -7.54 15.60 -5.74
N MET A 87 -6.52 15.31 -4.95
CA MET A 87 -5.65 16.29 -4.31
C MET A 87 -4.21 15.99 -4.68
N ARG A 88 -3.41 17.01 -4.92
CA ARG A 88 -1.98 16.89 -5.22
C ARG A 88 -1.18 17.74 -4.25
N THR A 89 0.01 17.25 -3.92
CA THR A 89 1.00 17.98 -3.14
C THR A 89 2.40 17.59 -3.60
N THR A 90 3.41 18.25 -3.04
CA THR A 90 4.82 17.90 -3.21
C THR A 90 5.44 17.58 -1.84
N LEU A 91 6.54 16.84 -1.85
CA LEU A 91 7.40 16.60 -0.70
C LEU A 91 8.83 16.95 -1.11
N SER A 92 9.44 17.91 -0.43
CA SER A 92 10.87 18.21 -0.64
C SER A 92 11.75 17.07 -0.11
N ALA A 93 13.02 17.06 -0.50
CA ALA A 93 14.01 16.08 -0.01
C ALA A 93 14.21 16.13 1.51
N GLU A 94 13.88 17.26 2.14
CA GLU A 94 13.93 17.45 3.60
C GLU A 94 12.62 17.05 4.30
N GLY A 95 11.67 16.47 3.58
CA GLY A 95 10.37 16.06 4.12
C GLY A 95 9.39 17.21 4.34
N VAL A 96 9.59 18.36 3.67
CA VAL A 96 8.68 19.50 3.78
C VAL A 96 7.51 19.32 2.80
N LEU A 97 6.29 19.31 3.34
CA LEU A 97 5.07 19.19 2.54
C LEU A 97 4.75 20.51 1.82
N GLY A 98 4.57 20.42 0.51
CA GLY A 98 4.11 21.53 -0.33
C GLY A 98 2.63 21.87 -0.13
N PRO A 99 2.15 22.94 -0.80
CA PRO A 99 0.75 23.33 -0.75
C PRO A 99 -0.16 22.32 -1.49
N TRP A 100 -1.34 22.08 -0.93
CA TRP A 100 -2.36 21.24 -1.57
C TRP A 100 -3.02 21.93 -2.75
N GLN A 101 -3.18 21.19 -3.85
CA GLN A 101 -3.94 21.60 -5.02
C GLN A 101 -5.04 20.58 -5.30
N PHE A 102 -6.25 21.06 -5.60
CA PHE A 102 -7.35 20.19 -6.00
C PHE A 102 -7.39 20.06 -7.53
N ASP A 103 -7.70 18.86 -7.99
CA ASP A 103 -7.87 18.50 -9.39
C ASP A 103 -9.31 18.05 -9.67
N ALA A 104 -9.59 17.78 -10.95
CA ALA A 104 -10.86 17.21 -11.38
C ALA A 104 -11.12 15.87 -10.65
N PRO A 105 -12.20 15.76 -9.85
CA PRO A 105 -12.46 14.58 -9.05
C PRO A 105 -13.00 13.42 -9.89
N PRO A 106 -12.84 12.16 -9.43
CA PRO A 106 -13.53 11.03 -10.04
C PRO A 106 -15.05 11.26 -10.00
N PRO A 107 -15.82 10.71 -10.93
CA PRO A 107 -17.26 11.00 -11.05
C PRO A 107 -18.11 10.29 -9.98
N VAL A 108 -17.48 9.48 -9.11
CA VAL A 108 -18.13 8.73 -8.05
C VAL A 108 -17.44 9.00 -6.73
N ALA A 109 -18.23 9.36 -5.72
CA ALA A 109 -17.78 9.45 -4.34
C ALA A 109 -17.70 8.04 -3.74
N ALA A 110 -16.48 7.57 -3.51
CA ALA A 110 -16.22 6.22 -3.01
C ALA A 110 -14.99 6.20 -2.12
N GLN A 111 -14.94 5.17 -1.26
CA GLN A 111 -13.70 4.73 -0.66
C GLN A 111 -12.96 3.88 -1.70
N TRP A 112 -11.78 4.33 -2.10
CA TRP A 112 -10.93 3.60 -3.02
C TRP A 112 -9.98 2.70 -2.23
N THR A 113 -9.58 1.59 -2.83
CA THR A 113 -8.62 0.65 -2.24
C THR A 113 -7.26 0.69 -2.94
N ASN A 114 -7.20 1.28 -4.13
CA ASN A 114 -5.94 1.41 -4.84
C ASN A 114 -5.95 2.65 -5.74
N ALA A 115 -4.76 3.24 -5.92
CA ALA A 115 -4.46 4.17 -6.98
C ALA A 115 -3.16 3.78 -7.68
N ARG A 116 -3.11 4.01 -8.99
CA ARG A 116 -1.90 3.80 -9.79
C ARG A 116 -1.85 4.78 -10.95
N ILE A 117 -0.65 5.27 -11.24
CA ILE A 117 -0.36 5.94 -12.51
C ILE A 117 0.35 4.95 -13.42
N ALA A 118 -0.20 4.73 -14.62
CA ALA A 118 0.33 3.78 -15.59
C ALA A 118 -0.15 4.15 -17.00
N GLY A 119 0.71 4.01 -18.01
CA GLY A 119 0.33 4.31 -19.39
C GLY A 119 -0.14 5.76 -19.63
N GLY A 120 0.25 6.72 -18.78
CA GLY A 120 -0.22 8.10 -18.85
C GLY A 120 -1.62 8.34 -18.26
N ASP A 121 -2.17 7.37 -17.54
CA ASP A 121 -3.48 7.46 -16.86
C ASP A 121 -3.32 7.32 -15.34
N LEU A 122 -4.14 8.04 -14.58
CA LEU A 122 -4.40 7.79 -13.16
C LEU A 122 -5.60 6.86 -13.04
N PHE A 123 -5.37 5.66 -12.53
CA PHE A 123 -6.38 4.68 -12.21
C PHE A 123 -6.67 4.69 -10.71
N VAL A 124 -7.94 4.56 -10.36
CA VAL A 124 -8.38 4.23 -9.01
C VAL A 124 -9.42 3.12 -9.06
N HIS A 125 -9.43 2.27 -8.04
CA HIS A 125 -10.45 1.24 -7.96
C HIS A 125 -10.76 0.84 -6.52
N ASN A 126 -11.95 0.27 -6.35
CA ASN A 126 -12.36 -0.44 -5.16
C ASN A 126 -12.72 -1.89 -5.55
N THR A 127 -13.55 -2.55 -4.77
CA THR A 127 -13.92 -3.95 -5.03
C THR A 127 -14.90 -4.15 -6.17
N SER A 128 -15.65 -3.13 -6.57
CA SER A 128 -16.77 -3.25 -7.51
C SER A 128 -16.73 -2.26 -8.67
N ALA A 129 -15.84 -1.26 -8.62
CA ALA A 129 -15.73 -0.23 -9.64
C ALA A 129 -14.28 0.24 -9.80
N PHE A 130 -13.99 0.74 -11.00
CA PHE A 130 -12.78 1.51 -11.29
C PHE A 130 -13.16 2.85 -11.92
N ALA A 131 -12.26 3.81 -11.78
CA ALA A 131 -12.24 5.05 -12.54
C ALA A 131 -10.82 5.29 -13.08
N ARG A 132 -10.71 5.86 -14.27
CA ARG A 132 -9.42 6.30 -14.82
C ARG A 132 -9.54 7.61 -15.57
N ALA A 133 -8.49 8.41 -15.56
CA ALA A 133 -8.39 9.62 -16.36
C ALA A 133 -6.95 9.84 -16.86
N PRO A 134 -6.77 10.48 -18.04
CA PRO A 134 -5.46 10.93 -18.47
C PRO A 134 -4.78 11.76 -17.39
N PHE A 135 -3.53 11.45 -17.09
CA PHE A 135 -2.76 12.05 -16.02
C PHE A 135 -1.33 12.32 -16.47
N SER A 136 -0.87 13.54 -16.27
CA SER A 136 0.51 13.95 -16.51
C SER A 136 1.08 14.59 -15.24
N ASP A 137 0.81 15.87 -15.05
CA ASP A 137 1.08 16.62 -13.81
C ASP A 137 -0.17 16.82 -12.95
N ARG A 138 -1.33 16.64 -13.58
CA ARG A 138 -2.68 16.73 -13.03
C ARG A 138 -3.62 15.86 -13.85
N VAL A 139 -4.85 15.71 -13.38
CA VAL A 139 -5.94 15.14 -14.19
C VAL A 139 -6.14 16.01 -15.44
N ALA A 140 -5.82 15.47 -16.61
CA ALA A 140 -5.70 16.19 -17.87
C ALA A 140 -6.87 15.93 -18.84
N GLY A 141 -7.83 15.09 -18.46
CA GLY A 141 -8.96 14.71 -19.30
C GLY A 141 -10.18 14.23 -18.50
N PRO A 142 -11.26 13.84 -19.20
CA PRO A 142 -12.44 13.32 -18.54
C PRO A 142 -12.14 11.98 -17.87
N TRP A 143 -12.80 11.75 -16.75
CA TRP A 143 -12.82 10.43 -16.13
C TRP A 143 -13.70 9.47 -16.92
N SER A 144 -13.21 8.26 -17.08
CA SER A 144 -13.98 7.09 -17.49
C SER A 144 -14.16 6.15 -16.30
N THR A 145 -15.28 5.43 -16.27
CA THR A 145 -15.58 4.48 -15.20
C THR A 145 -16.08 3.17 -15.77
N GLY A 146 -15.98 2.13 -14.95
CA GLY A 146 -16.66 0.88 -15.23
C GLY A 146 -16.83 0.04 -13.98
N ALA A 147 -17.70 -0.96 -14.10
CA ALA A 147 -17.96 -1.91 -13.03
C ALA A 147 -16.96 -3.06 -13.11
N ILE A 148 -16.30 -3.34 -12.00
CA ILE A 148 -15.57 -4.59 -11.83
C ILE A 148 -16.61 -5.64 -11.46
N LYS A 149 -17.03 -6.44 -12.45
CA LYS A 149 -17.96 -7.54 -12.22
C LYS A 149 -17.34 -8.50 -11.21
N ALA A 150 -18.10 -8.90 -10.20
CA ALA A 150 -17.61 -9.90 -9.25
C ALA A 150 -17.27 -11.19 -10.02
N GLY A 151 -16.01 -11.63 -9.92
CA GLY A 151 -15.68 -13.03 -10.16
C GLY A 151 -16.36 -13.91 -9.10
N ALA A 152 -16.31 -15.23 -9.26
CA ALA A 152 -16.86 -16.19 -8.31
C ALA A 152 -16.56 -15.76 -6.85
N SER A 153 -17.63 -15.70 -6.04
CA SER A 153 -17.78 -14.97 -4.76
C SER A 153 -16.54 -14.82 -3.86
N GLY A 154 -16.26 -13.59 -3.42
CA GLY A 154 -15.42 -13.28 -2.25
C GLY A 154 -14.12 -12.51 -2.50
N ILE A 155 -13.90 -12.03 -3.73
CA ILE A 155 -12.58 -11.57 -4.18
C ILE A 155 -12.42 -10.04 -4.14
N ARG A 156 -11.25 -9.55 -3.71
CA ARG A 156 -10.81 -8.16 -3.91
C ARG A 156 -10.00 -8.06 -5.22
N PRO A 157 -10.47 -7.34 -6.26
CA PRO A 157 -9.68 -7.07 -7.46
C PRO A 157 -8.51 -6.13 -7.14
N TRP A 158 -7.43 -6.26 -7.88
CA TRP A 158 -6.18 -5.50 -7.75
C TRP A 158 -5.70 -5.06 -9.11
N LEU A 159 -5.52 -3.77 -9.35
CA LEU A 159 -4.92 -3.29 -10.60
C LEU A 159 -3.44 -3.67 -10.66
N LEU A 160 -3.10 -4.58 -11.56
CA LEU A 160 -1.77 -5.18 -11.63
C LEU A 160 -0.86 -4.46 -12.65
N SER A 161 -1.46 -3.89 -13.70
CA SER A 161 -0.82 -3.10 -14.75
C SER A 161 -1.85 -2.20 -15.43
N GLU A 162 -1.42 -1.32 -16.35
CA GLU A 162 -2.36 -0.64 -17.27
C GLU A 162 -3.18 -1.61 -18.11
N HIS A 163 -2.79 -2.89 -18.19
CA HIS A 163 -3.48 -3.90 -18.98
C HIS A 163 -4.59 -4.60 -18.22
N GLY A 164 -4.71 -4.46 -16.89
CA GLY A 164 -5.79 -5.12 -16.17
C GLY A 164 -5.63 -5.38 -14.67
N PHE A 165 -6.63 -6.09 -14.14
CA PHE A 165 -6.75 -6.48 -12.74
C PHE A 165 -6.42 -7.94 -12.51
N LEU A 166 -5.97 -8.25 -11.30
CA LEU A 166 -5.82 -9.59 -10.73
C LEU A 166 -6.77 -9.75 -9.55
N SER A 167 -7.30 -10.95 -9.34
CA SER A 167 -8.18 -11.28 -8.22
C SER A 167 -7.95 -12.74 -7.81
N GLY A 168 -8.09 -13.13 -6.54
CA GLY A 168 -7.91 -14.52 -6.06
C GLY A 168 -9.21 -15.17 -5.51
N ALA A 169 -9.58 -16.37 -5.98
CA ALA A 169 -10.76 -17.12 -5.52
C ALA A 169 -10.51 -17.98 -4.27
N THR A 170 -11.58 -18.27 -3.52
CA THR A 170 -11.52 -18.75 -2.12
C THR A 170 -12.08 -20.16 -1.86
N THR A 171 -12.43 -20.93 -2.89
CA THR A 171 -12.89 -22.30 -2.67
C THR A 171 -12.37 -23.27 -3.74
N THR A 172 -11.65 -24.28 -3.26
CA THR A 172 -11.17 -25.48 -3.96
C THR A 172 -10.10 -25.22 -5.02
N ALA A 173 -8.83 -25.22 -4.59
CA ALA A 173 -7.64 -25.23 -5.44
C ALA A 173 -7.66 -24.16 -6.56
N LEU A 174 -7.65 -22.90 -6.10
CA LEU A 174 -7.04 -21.75 -6.76
C LEU A 174 -7.52 -21.41 -8.19
N VAL A 175 -8.21 -20.27 -8.30
CA VAL A 175 -8.24 -19.54 -9.56
C VAL A 175 -7.99 -18.07 -9.25
N HIS A 176 -6.75 -17.63 -9.46
CA HIS A 176 -6.55 -16.20 -9.70
C HIS A 176 -7.19 -15.90 -11.04
N ASN A 177 -8.00 -14.86 -11.13
CA ASN A 177 -8.53 -14.42 -12.41
C ASN A 177 -7.84 -13.12 -12.79
N SER A 178 -7.56 -12.96 -14.08
CA SER A 178 -7.14 -11.69 -14.68
C SER A 178 -8.28 -11.10 -15.50
N LEU A 179 -8.41 -9.79 -15.44
CA LEU A 179 -9.40 -9.01 -16.17
C LEU A 179 -8.65 -7.96 -16.97
N ARG A 180 -8.76 -7.97 -18.29
CA ARG A 180 -8.02 -7.01 -19.14
C ARG A 180 -8.86 -5.82 -19.53
N PHE A 181 -8.22 -4.67 -19.74
CA PHE A 181 -8.85 -3.57 -20.45
C PHE A 181 -8.99 -3.91 -21.94
N LEU A 182 -10.13 -3.56 -22.51
CA LEU A 182 -10.40 -3.64 -23.94
C LEU A 182 -9.96 -2.34 -24.63
N ASP A 183 -9.82 -2.37 -25.96
CA ASP A 183 -9.41 -1.20 -26.76
C ASP A 183 -10.40 -0.03 -26.64
N ASP A 184 -11.67 -0.32 -26.35
CA ASP A 184 -12.71 0.69 -26.08
C ASP A 184 -12.65 1.27 -24.66
N GLY A 185 -11.69 0.82 -23.84
CA GLY A 185 -11.52 1.23 -22.45
C GLY A 185 -12.42 0.53 -21.44
N GLY A 186 -13.28 -0.39 -21.90
CA GLY A 186 -14.07 -1.27 -21.06
C GLY A 186 -13.22 -2.36 -20.40
N LEU A 187 -13.85 -3.13 -19.52
CA LEU A 187 -13.26 -4.35 -18.96
C LEU A 187 -13.75 -5.56 -19.74
N GLY A 188 -12.82 -6.47 -20.06
CA GLY A 188 -13.12 -7.78 -20.63
C GLY A 188 -13.80 -8.72 -19.62
N ASP A 189 -13.74 -10.02 -19.88
CA ASP A 189 -14.20 -11.02 -18.92
C ASP A 189 -13.03 -11.55 -18.07
N TRP A 190 -13.35 -12.03 -16.87
CA TRP A 190 -12.39 -12.71 -16.01
C TRP A 190 -11.90 -13.99 -16.68
N THR A 191 -10.58 -14.13 -16.78
CA THR A 191 -9.91 -15.32 -17.31
C THR A 191 -9.05 -15.95 -16.23
N PRO A 192 -9.04 -17.29 -16.10
CA PRO A 192 -8.13 -17.98 -15.18
C PRO A 192 -6.67 -17.60 -15.44
N SER A 193 -5.95 -17.28 -14.38
CA SER A 193 -4.51 -17.08 -14.36
C SER A 193 -3.81 -18.37 -13.94
N ALA A 194 -2.66 -18.64 -14.56
CA ALA A 194 -1.78 -19.73 -14.19
C ALA A 194 -1.06 -19.49 -12.85
N ALA A 195 -1.11 -18.27 -12.31
CA ALA A 195 -0.56 -17.95 -10.99
C ALA A 195 -1.43 -18.51 -9.87
N GLN A 196 -0.78 -19.06 -8.86
CA GLN A 196 -1.39 -19.91 -7.83
C GLN A 196 -0.71 -19.57 -6.50
N VAL A 197 -1.46 -19.20 -5.46
CA VAL A 197 -0.86 -18.98 -4.14
C VAL A 197 -0.48 -20.32 -3.52
N ALA A 198 0.69 -20.41 -2.91
CA ALA A 198 1.12 -21.59 -2.16
C ALA A 198 0.23 -21.82 -0.92
N VAL A 199 -0.37 -20.75 -0.41
CA VAL A 199 -1.25 -20.74 0.75
C VAL A 199 -2.63 -20.24 0.34
N GLU A 200 -3.68 -21.05 0.52
CA GLU A 200 -5.07 -20.60 0.35
C GLU A 200 -5.45 -19.58 1.44
N ARG A 201 -5.91 -18.39 1.04
CA ARG A 201 -6.24 -17.29 1.96
C ARG A 201 -7.09 -16.22 1.27
N THR A 202 -7.83 -15.47 2.07
CA THR A 202 -8.68 -14.35 1.66
C THR A 202 -8.16 -13.04 2.25
N GLU A 203 -8.68 -11.90 1.82
CA GLU A 203 -8.31 -10.58 2.39
C GLU A 203 -6.79 -10.29 2.38
N VAL A 204 -6.07 -10.84 1.40
CA VAL A 204 -4.66 -10.52 1.17
C VAL A 204 -4.50 -9.05 0.78
N THR A 205 -3.33 -8.49 1.07
CA THR A 205 -2.89 -7.20 0.54
C THR A 205 -1.79 -7.45 -0.48
N LEU A 206 -1.88 -6.84 -1.67
CA LEU A 206 -0.76 -6.86 -2.62
C LEU A 206 0.10 -5.62 -2.46
N ALA A 207 1.42 -5.79 -2.54
CA ALA A 207 2.38 -4.71 -2.72
C ALA A 207 3.19 -4.94 -4.00
N ARG A 208 3.52 -3.87 -4.74
CA ARG A 208 4.23 -3.96 -6.00
C ARG A 208 5.45 -3.04 -6.00
N THR A 209 6.55 -3.52 -6.58
CA THR A 209 7.70 -2.70 -6.94
C THR A 209 8.34 -3.26 -8.20
N GLN A 210 8.77 -2.40 -9.13
CA GLN A 210 9.39 -2.79 -10.40
C GLN A 210 8.53 -3.86 -11.14
N GLY A 211 9.08 -5.07 -11.30
CA GLY A 211 8.46 -6.25 -11.89
C GLY A 211 8.00 -7.30 -10.88
N LEU A 212 7.86 -6.95 -9.59
CA LEU A 212 7.51 -7.87 -8.51
C LEU A 212 6.17 -7.52 -7.87
N VAL A 213 5.42 -8.57 -7.50
CA VAL A 213 4.15 -8.48 -6.80
C VAL A 213 4.22 -9.37 -5.57
N TYR A 214 4.10 -8.76 -4.40
CA TYR A 214 4.07 -9.43 -3.10
C TYR A 214 2.62 -9.63 -2.65
N VAL A 215 2.29 -10.84 -2.21
CA VAL A 215 1.03 -11.19 -1.57
C VAL A 215 1.26 -11.28 -0.06
N VAL A 216 0.73 -10.32 0.68
CA VAL A 216 1.01 -10.10 2.09
C VAL A 216 -0.20 -10.45 2.96
N GLY A 217 0.04 -11.26 3.99
CA GLY A 217 -0.94 -11.55 5.04
C GLY A 217 -2.21 -12.21 4.52
N GLY A 218 -3.35 -11.86 5.11
CA GLY A 218 -4.68 -12.39 4.76
C GLY A 218 -5.25 -13.29 5.86
N ARG A 219 -6.35 -13.99 5.56
CA ARG A 219 -6.99 -14.93 6.48
C ARG A 219 -7.19 -16.30 5.84
N ARG A 220 -6.91 -17.35 6.60
CA ARG A 220 -7.36 -18.72 6.33
C ARG A 220 -8.69 -18.98 6.99
N THR A 221 -9.59 -19.67 6.29
CA THR A 221 -10.78 -20.26 6.91
C THR A 221 -10.45 -21.69 7.29
N ALA A 222 -10.32 -22.01 8.58
CA ALA A 222 -10.19 -23.40 8.99
C ALA A 222 -11.54 -24.13 8.84
N THR A 223 -11.50 -25.42 8.52
CA THR A 223 -12.64 -26.33 8.68
C THR A 223 -13.18 -26.22 10.10
N GLY A 224 -14.42 -25.76 10.27
CA GLY A 224 -15.04 -25.51 11.58
C GLY A 224 -15.16 -24.03 11.99
N ALA A 225 -15.07 -23.09 11.05
CA ALA A 225 -15.41 -21.66 11.19
C ALA A 225 -14.44 -20.76 11.97
N THR A 226 -13.27 -21.26 12.40
CA THR A 226 -12.24 -20.38 12.96
C THR A 226 -11.39 -19.81 11.83
N THR A 227 -11.42 -18.50 11.63
CA THR A 227 -10.51 -17.83 10.68
C THR A 227 -9.21 -17.45 11.37
N THR A 228 -8.05 -17.77 10.80
CA THR A 228 -6.74 -17.37 11.33
C THR A 228 -6.10 -16.36 10.40
N ALA A 229 -5.52 -15.29 10.96
CA ALA A 229 -4.70 -14.38 10.17
C ALA A 229 -3.43 -15.10 9.68
N GLU A 230 -2.83 -14.60 8.61
CA GLU A 230 -1.65 -15.19 8.00
C GLU A 230 -0.40 -14.31 8.10
N SER A 231 0.73 -14.94 8.38
CA SER A 231 2.06 -14.29 8.41
C SER A 231 2.83 -14.48 7.11
N SER A 232 2.41 -15.41 6.24
CA SER A 232 3.17 -15.76 5.05
C SER A 232 3.19 -14.64 4.02
N VAL A 233 4.32 -14.50 3.35
CA VAL A 233 4.46 -13.60 2.20
C VAL A 233 4.83 -14.43 0.99
N GLU A 234 4.17 -14.15 -0.14
CA GLU A 234 4.51 -14.75 -1.42
C GLU A 234 4.93 -13.66 -2.39
N VAL A 235 5.78 -14.00 -3.36
CA VAL A 235 6.20 -13.10 -4.42
C VAL A 235 6.06 -13.77 -5.78
N GLY A 236 5.68 -12.98 -6.78
CA GLY A 236 5.69 -13.38 -8.18
C GLY A 236 6.18 -12.24 -9.06
N THR A 237 6.68 -12.58 -10.23
CA THR A 237 7.05 -11.60 -11.26
C THR A 237 5.83 -11.20 -12.08
N ILE A 238 5.80 -9.96 -12.55
CA ILE A 238 4.82 -9.49 -13.52
C ILE A 238 5.52 -9.25 -14.85
N ASP A 239 4.97 -9.77 -15.94
CA ASP A 239 5.50 -9.52 -17.28
C ASP A 239 5.04 -8.16 -17.84
N ALA A 240 5.57 -7.80 -19.01
CA ALA A 240 5.26 -6.55 -19.70
C ALA A 240 3.77 -6.40 -20.06
N ASN A 241 3.02 -7.49 -20.17
CA ASN A 241 1.58 -7.49 -20.48
C ASN A 241 0.72 -7.53 -19.21
N GLY A 242 1.34 -7.42 -18.04
CA GLY A 242 0.65 -7.47 -16.76
C GLY A 242 0.25 -8.87 -16.30
N ALA A 243 0.76 -9.93 -16.91
CA ALA A 243 0.50 -11.29 -16.45
C ALA A 243 1.38 -11.61 -15.22
N LEU A 244 0.75 -12.15 -14.18
CA LEU A 244 1.45 -12.62 -12.99
C LEU A 244 2.05 -14.01 -13.25
N GLY A 245 3.34 -14.16 -12.98
CA GLY A 245 4.05 -15.44 -12.98
C GLY A 245 3.72 -16.31 -11.77
N ALA A 246 4.39 -17.47 -11.67
CA ALA A 246 4.22 -18.35 -10.53
C ALA A 246 4.59 -17.65 -9.22
N LEU A 247 3.72 -17.78 -8.20
CA LEU A 247 4.02 -17.28 -6.87
C LEU A 247 4.86 -18.30 -6.10
N ARG A 248 5.75 -17.79 -5.26
CA ARG A 248 6.56 -18.58 -4.35
C ARG A 248 6.56 -17.96 -2.97
N LEU A 249 6.68 -18.79 -1.94
CA LEU A 249 6.89 -18.30 -0.57
C LEU A 249 8.24 -17.58 -0.46
N VAL A 250 8.23 -16.49 0.30
CA VAL A 250 9.40 -15.77 0.81
C VAL A 250 9.30 -15.67 2.32
N ASN A 251 10.26 -15.02 2.96
CA ASN A 251 10.27 -14.87 4.42
C ASN A 251 8.93 -14.30 4.93
N ASP A 252 8.28 -15.07 5.79
CA ASP A 252 7.08 -14.68 6.54
C ASP A 252 7.39 -13.46 7.41
N ILE A 253 6.35 -12.70 7.79
CA ILE A 253 6.46 -11.61 8.76
C ILE A 253 6.94 -12.20 10.10
N GLY A 254 8.27 -12.23 10.24
CA GLY A 254 9.03 -13.18 11.07
C GLY A 254 9.06 -12.91 12.57
N LEU A 255 8.25 -11.95 13.03
CA LEU A 255 8.33 -11.47 14.40
C LEU A 255 7.54 -12.36 15.34
N LYS A 256 8.29 -13.16 16.09
CA LYS A 256 7.76 -14.03 17.13
C LYS A 256 7.32 -13.19 18.32
N LYS A 257 6.02 -13.15 18.63
CA LYS A 257 5.56 -12.76 19.98
C LYS A 257 6.12 -13.77 20.97
N GLY A 258 6.51 -13.36 22.18
CA GLY A 258 7.30 -14.12 23.18
C GLY A 258 6.99 -15.60 23.45
N THR A 259 5.90 -16.16 22.92
CA THR A 259 5.57 -17.60 22.86
C THR A 259 6.05 -18.33 21.59
N GLY A 260 6.73 -17.66 20.66
CA GLY A 260 7.17 -18.22 19.36
C GLY A 260 6.17 -18.05 18.21
N THR A 261 5.05 -17.33 18.42
CA THR A 261 4.00 -17.15 17.41
C THR A 261 4.35 -16.03 16.44
N LEU A 262 4.37 -16.33 15.14
CA LEU A 262 4.61 -15.34 14.08
C LEU A 262 3.53 -14.26 14.08
N TYR A 263 3.91 -13.06 13.66
CA TYR A 263 2.98 -11.95 13.50
C TYR A 263 2.11 -12.19 12.26
N ALA A 264 0.84 -12.48 12.50
CA ALA A 264 -0.13 -12.78 11.46
C ALA A 264 -1.17 -11.66 11.36
N VAL A 265 -1.41 -11.17 10.15
CA VAL A 265 -2.22 -9.98 9.89
C VAL A 265 -3.11 -10.15 8.67
N TYR A 266 -4.30 -9.56 8.72
CA TYR A 266 -5.15 -9.39 7.55
C TYR A 266 -5.51 -7.91 7.36
N ALA A 267 -5.86 -7.56 6.13
CA ALA A 267 -6.15 -6.19 5.74
C ALA A 267 -5.07 -5.15 6.15
N PRO A 268 -3.75 -5.45 6.13
CA PRO A 268 -2.75 -4.42 6.36
C PRO A 268 -2.69 -3.45 5.18
N ILE A 269 -2.04 -2.31 5.40
CA ILE A 269 -1.50 -1.47 4.34
C ILE A 269 -0.10 -1.99 4.02
N ALA A 270 0.18 -2.31 2.75
CA ALA A 270 1.52 -2.73 2.35
C ALA A 270 2.01 -1.82 1.23
N VAL A 271 3.25 -1.36 1.30
CA VAL A 271 3.89 -0.49 0.29
C VAL A 271 5.32 -0.96 0.08
N ALA A 272 5.79 -0.93 -1.16
CA ALA A 272 7.17 -1.22 -1.50
C ALA A 272 7.83 -0.01 -2.16
N GLY A 273 9.09 0.22 -1.84
CA GLY A 273 9.88 1.37 -2.29
C GLY A 273 11.29 1.29 -1.72
N GLU A 274 12.26 1.91 -2.41
CA GLU A 274 13.66 1.94 -1.98
C GLU A 274 14.22 0.56 -1.58
N GLY A 275 13.96 -0.46 -2.41
CA GLY A 275 14.43 -1.82 -2.16
C GLY A 275 13.85 -2.47 -0.89
N ARG A 276 12.69 -2.00 -0.40
CA ARG A 276 12.05 -2.48 0.84
C ARG A 276 10.58 -2.75 0.65
N LEU A 277 10.04 -3.63 1.49
CA LEU A 277 8.62 -3.89 1.65
C LEU A 277 8.19 -3.53 3.07
N PHE A 278 7.20 -2.66 3.19
CA PHE A 278 6.62 -2.19 4.45
C PHE A 278 5.21 -2.75 4.63
N VAL A 279 4.86 -3.10 5.87
CA VAL A 279 3.55 -3.61 6.26
C VAL A 279 3.07 -2.86 7.50
N LEU A 280 1.98 -2.13 7.38
CA LEU A 280 1.50 -1.15 8.36
C LEU A 280 0.07 -1.48 8.80
N GLY A 281 -0.14 -1.47 10.12
CA GLY A 281 -1.44 -1.67 10.75
C GLY A 281 -2.08 -3.01 10.38
N GLY A 282 -3.38 -2.95 10.09
CA GLY A 282 -4.22 -4.13 9.86
C GLY A 282 -4.81 -4.66 11.15
N VAL A 283 -5.21 -5.93 11.13
CA VAL A 283 -5.83 -6.59 12.29
C VAL A 283 -5.13 -7.92 12.55
N PRO A 284 -4.76 -8.23 13.80
CA PRO A 284 -3.99 -9.42 14.12
C PRO A 284 -4.90 -10.65 14.25
N GLN A 285 -4.31 -11.79 14.56
CA GLN A 285 -4.98 -13.08 14.75
C GLN A 285 -6.34 -12.97 15.48
N HIS A 286 -7.37 -13.53 14.86
CA HIS A 286 -8.71 -13.69 15.45
C HIS A 286 -8.62 -14.46 16.78
N PRO A 287 -9.35 -14.08 17.85
CA PRO A 287 -10.53 -13.20 17.87
C PRO A 287 -10.26 -11.69 18.00
N ALA A 288 -9.06 -11.19 17.68
CA ALA A 288 -8.85 -9.75 17.64
C ALA A 288 -9.64 -9.12 16.47
N THR A 289 -10.66 -8.33 16.81
CA THR A 289 -11.42 -7.46 15.89
C THR A 289 -10.88 -6.02 15.89
N LYS A 290 -9.76 -5.78 16.59
CA LYS A 290 -9.21 -4.44 16.78
C LYS A 290 -8.05 -4.20 15.83
N LEU A 291 -8.05 -3.01 15.23
CA LEU A 291 -6.89 -2.48 14.53
C LEU A 291 -5.65 -2.53 15.42
N ILE A 292 -4.48 -2.53 14.79
CA ILE A 292 -3.19 -2.38 15.47
C ILE A 292 -2.41 -1.19 14.91
N ASP A 293 -1.43 -0.76 15.69
CA ASP A 293 -0.50 0.34 15.44
C ASP A 293 0.87 -0.17 14.95
N ARG A 294 1.01 -1.46 14.68
CA ARG A 294 2.30 -2.08 14.36
C ARG A 294 2.72 -1.80 12.91
N ALA A 295 4.01 -1.63 12.71
CA ALA A 295 4.64 -1.41 11.42
C ALA A 295 5.87 -2.30 11.28
N PHE A 296 6.08 -2.88 10.09
CA PHE A 296 7.16 -3.81 9.82
C PHE A 296 7.81 -3.51 8.48
N VAL A 297 9.08 -3.91 8.36
CA VAL A 297 9.85 -3.77 7.13
C VAL A 297 10.71 -5.00 6.88
N ALA A 298 10.89 -5.35 5.62
CA ALA A 298 11.90 -6.27 5.15
C ALA A 298 12.61 -5.68 3.94
N SER A 299 13.94 -5.84 3.88
CA SER A 299 14.70 -5.51 2.68
C SER A 299 14.42 -6.52 1.57
N ILE A 300 14.34 -6.04 0.34
CA ILE A 300 14.32 -6.84 -0.88
C ILE A 300 15.79 -7.10 -1.23
N VAL A 301 16.29 -8.24 -0.77
CA VAL A 301 17.71 -8.62 -0.88
C VAL A 301 18.09 -8.94 -2.32
N ASP A 302 17.14 -9.42 -3.11
CA ASP A 302 17.34 -9.68 -4.54
C ASP A 302 16.16 -9.09 -5.32
N PRO A 303 16.37 -7.95 -6.02
CA PRO A 303 15.34 -7.31 -6.84
C PRO A 303 14.88 -8.14 -8.05
N ALA A 304 15.71 -9.07 -8.55
CA ALA A 304 15.34 -9.91 -9.68
C ALA A 304 14.37 -11.02 -9.27
N THR A 305 14.58 -11.59 -8.08
CA THR A 305 13.73 -12.68 -7.58
C THR A 305 12.64 -12.20 -6.61
N GLY A 306 12.80 -11.02 -6.02
CA GLY A 306 11.96 -10.51 -4.93
C GLY A 306 12.18 -11.24 -3.60
N THR A 307 13.39 -11.75 -3.38
CA THR A 307 13.71 -12.40 -2.11
C THR A 307 13.79 -11.36 -1.00
N LEU A 308 13.08 -11.63 0.10
CA LEU A 308 13.07 -10.78 1.29
C LEU A 308 14.16 -11.21 2.27
N GLY A 309 14.75 -10.23 2.95
CA GLY A 309 15.60 -10.43 4.12
C GLY A 309 14.78 -10.70 5.38
N ASP A 310 15.40 -10.53 6.54
CA ASP A 310 14.70 -10.62 7.81
C ASP A 310 13.75 -9.44 8.02
N TRP A 311 12.64 -9.70 8.70
CA TRP A 311 11.68 -8.67 9.08
C TRP A 311 12.10 -7.97 10.37
N ALA A 312 11.99 -6.65 10.38
CA ALA A 312 12.20 -5.79 11.54
C ALA A 312 10.91 -5.05 11.93
N GLU A 313 10.78 -4.75 13.23
CA GLU A 313 9.72 -3.88 13.73
C GLU A 313 10.14 -2.41 13.60
N LEU A 314 9.25 -1.59 13.06
CA LEU A 314 9.41 -0.14 12.98
C LEU A 314 8.76 0.52 14.21
N PRO A 315 9.01 1.81 14.46
CA PRO A 315 8.26 2.54 15.47
C PRO A 315 6.74 2.41 15.28
N LEU A 316 6.02 2.32 16.38
CA LEU A 316 4.56 2.20 16.38
C LEU A 316 3.92 3.40 15.70
N LEU A 317 2.90 3.15 14.89
CA LEU A 317 1.96 4.18 14.44
C LEU A 317 1.37 4.90 15.66
N PRO A 318 1.00 6.20 15.55
CA PRO A 318 0.52 6.97 16.71
C PRO A 318 -0.75 6.42 17.36
N ALA A 319 -1.54 5.64 16.63
CA ALA A 319 -2.71 4.94 17.13
C ALA A 319 -2.99 3.69 16.27
N PRO A 320 -3.75 2.71 16.79
CA PRO A 320 -4.26 1.63 15.98
C PRO A 320 -5.18 2.14 14.87
N MET A 321 -4.72 2.05 13.62
CA MET A 321 -5.35 2.76 12.50
C MET A 321 -5.45 1.90 11.24
N SER A 322 -6.36 2.28 10.35
CA SER A 322 -6.62 1.65 9.05
C SER A 322 -7.09 2.69 8.03
N ALA A 323 -7.32 2.27 6.79
CA ALA A 323 -7.88 3.13 5.75
C ALA A 323 -7.13 4.45 5.50
N PHE A 324 -5.84 4.48 5.84
CA PHE A 324 -4.89 5.50 5.44
C PHE A 324 -4.24 5.13 4.11
N ALA A 325 -3.66 6.11 3.44
CA ALA A 325 -2.76 5.92 2.30
C ALA A 325 -1.30 5.94 2.80
N ALA A 326 -0.39 5.19 2.18
CA ALA A 326 1.02 5.15 2.61
C ALA A 326 2.05 5.15 1.47
N VAL A 327 2.77 6.25 1.26
CA VAL A 327 3.75 6.39 0.17
C VAL A 327 5.16 6.14 0.71
N VAL A 328 6.00 5.41 -0.03
CA VAL A 328 7.47 5.52 0.17
C VAL A 328 8.02 6.51 -0.86
N THR A 329 8.96 7.35 -0.48
CA THR A 329 9.67 8.27 -1.38
C THR A 329 11.15 8.26 -1.00
N SER A 330 11.98 9.01 -1.73
CA SER A 330 13.41 9.10 -1.43
C SER A 330 13.65 9.59 0.01
N GLY A 331 13.97 8.69 0.94
CA GLY A 331 14.23 8.98 2.34
C GLY A 331 13.00 9.07 3.26
N HIS A 332 11.78 8.76 2.79
CA HIS A 332 10.57 8.95 3.60
C HIS A 332 9.54 7.83 3.42
N LEU A 333 8.96 7.36 4.53
CA LEU A 333 7.71 6.58 4.54
C LEU A 333 6.60 7.46 5.09
N LEU A 334 5.68 7.86 4.21
CA LEU A 334 4.57 8.74 4.53
C LEU A 334 3.30 7.96 4.81
N VAL A 335 2.49 8.44 5.77
CA VAL A 335 1.12 7.98 6.04
C VAL A 335 0.17 9.17 6.00
N PHE A 336 -0.93 9.03 5.27
CA PHE A 336 -1.93 10.08 5.07
C PHE A 336 -3.26 9.65 5.69
N GLY A 337 -3.79 10.47 6.60
CA GLY A 337 -5.14 10.35 7.14
C GLY A 337 -5.40 9.00 7.80
N GLY A 338 -6.53 8.39 7.44
CA GLY A 338 -7.00 7.11 7.96
C GLY A 338 -8.01 7.24 9.09
N SER A 339 -8.54 6.10 9.52
CA SER A 339 -9.42 6.02 10.66
C SER A 339 -8.84 5.15 11.77
N PHE A 340 -9.15 5.53 13.00
CA PHE A 340 -8.67 4.87 14.20
C PHE A 340 -9.79 4.86 15.24
N THR A 341 -9.76 3.85 16.11
CA THR A 341 -10.67 3.79 17.25
C THR A 341 -9.88 4.18 18.49
N GLY A 342 -10.07 5.41 18.96
CA GLY A 342 -9.53 5.85 20.25
C GLY A 342 -10.23 5.15 21.42
N GLU A 343 -10.02 5.67 22.64
CA GLU A 343 -10.62 5.11 23.86
C GLU A 343 -12.16 5.14 23.86
N THR A 344 -12.77 6.00 23.05
CA THR A 344 -14.21 6.29 23.05
C THR A 344 -15.05 5.29 22.26
N SER A 345 -14.47 4.22 21.70
CA SER A 345 -15.13 3.22 20.82
C SER A 345 -15.79 3.79 19.54
N THR A 346 -15.73 5.10 19.34
CA THR A 346 -16.19 5.78 18.13
C THR A 346 -15.04 5.87 17.14
N GLU A 347 -15.31 5.58 15.87
CA GLU A 347 -14.36 5.78 14.79
C GLU A 347 -14.01 7.26 14.66
N GLN A 348 -12.73 7.58 14.71
CA GLN A 348 -12.18 8.90 14.46
C GLN A 348 -11.44 8.88 13.13
N VAL A 349 -11.52 9.98 12.40
CA VAL A 349 -10.84 10.15 11.11
C VAL A 349 -9.74 11.17 11.29
N SER A 350 -8.54 10.85 10.80
CA SER A 350 -7.35 11.69 10.89
C SER A 350 -7.18 12.53 9.64
N ASP A 351 -6.64 13.74 9.81
CA ASP A 351 -6.11 14.58 8.74
C ASP A 351 -4.57 14.56 8.69
N ALA A 352 -3.92 13.86 9.63
CA ALA A 352 -2.47 13.95 9.78
C ALA A 352 -1.74 13.39 8.56
N VAL A 353 -0.67 14.07 8.17
CA VAL A 353 0.38 13.52 7.33
C VAL A 353 1.55 13.20 8.23
N LEU A 354 1.88 11.92 8.32
CA LEU A 354 2.95 11.40 9.15
C LEU A 354 4.12 10.98 8.26
N ASP A 355 5.33 11.18 8.74
CA ASP A 355 6.57 10.75 8.12
C ASP A 355 7.36 9.87 9.08
N LEU A 356 7.92 8.79 8.56
CA LEU A 356 8.99 8.03 9.16
C LEU A 356 10.21 8.15 8.25
N ALA A 357 11.20 8.90 8.71
CA ALA A 357 12.46 9.07 8.00
C ALA A 357 13.12 7.72 7.73
N ILE A 358 13.65 7.59 6.53
CA ILE A 358 14.38 6.44 6.05
C ILE A 358 15.81 6.88 5.74
N HIS A 359 16.77 6.37 6.51
CA HIS A 359 18.16 6.77 6.38
C HIS A 359 18.91 5.91 5.36
N ALA A 360 19.93 6.48 4.73
CA ALA A 360 20.74 5.83 3.70
C ALA A 360 21.50 4.59 4.22
N ASP A 361 21.80 4.56 5.52
CA ASP A 361 22.41 3.42 6.21
C ASP A 361 21.42 2.28 6.50
N GLY A 362 20.16 2.41 6.07
CA GLY A 362 19.10 1.43 6.30
C GLY A 362 18.40 1.55 7.65
N THR A 363 18.78 2.52 8.49
CA THR A 363 18.08 2.83 9.73
C THR A 363 16.83 3.70 9.49
N TYR A 364 16.02 3.87 10.54
CA TYR A 364 14.76 4.62 10.48
C TYR A 364 14.70 5.64 11.61
N GLY A 365 13.92 6.70 11.41
CA GLY A 365 13.60 7.64 12.46
C GLY A 365 13.05 6.94 13.70
N ALA A 366 13.34 7.46 14.90
CA ALA A 366 12.94 6.80 16.15
C ALA A 366 11.42 6.83 16.42
N ALA A 367 10.68 7.72 15.76
CA ALA A 367 9.24 7.87 15.87
C ALA A 367 8.65 8.58 14.64
N TRP A 368 7.39 8.30 14.34
CA TRP A 368 6.62 9.01 13.32
C TRP A 368 6.48 10.50 13.67
N GLN A 369 6.80 11.37 12.71
CA GLN A 369 6.67 12.81 12.84
C GLN A 369 5.45 13.30 12.07
N ARG A 370 4.66 14.22 12.64
CA ARG A 370 3.59 14.89 11.90
C ARG A 370 4.21 16.04 11.09
N ILE A 371 4.25 15.89 9.77
CA ILE A 371 4.83 16.89 8.86
C ILE A 371 3.79 17.84 8.25
N GLY A 372 2.50 17.53 8.42
CA GLY A 372 1.43 18.39 7.90
C GLY A 372 0.04 17.81 8.09
N THR A 373 -0.91 18.35 7.33
CA THR A 373 -2.31 17.91 7.32
C THR A 373 -2.85 17.84 5.91
N LEU A 374 -3.70 16.86 5.65
CA LEU A 374 -4.62 16.85 4.53
C LEU A 374 -5.57 18.07 4.59
N PRO A 375 -6.22 18.44 3.48
CA PRO A 375 -7.35 19.38 3.45
C PRO A 375 -8.60 18.83 4.17
N GLY A 376 -8.47 18.64 5.49
CA GLY A 376 -9.48 18.06 6.38
C GLY A 376 -9.32 16.55 6.61
N PRO A 377 -10.02 16.00 7.61
CA PRO A 377 -9.88 14.59 8.01
C PRO A 377 -10.48 13.62 7.01
N ARG A 378 -9.71 12.60 6.59
CA ARG A 378 -10.12 11.63 5.57
C ARG A 378 -9.58 10.23 5.82
N SER A 379 -10.44 9.23 5.63
CA SER A 379 -10.09 7.82 5.56
C SER A 379 -10.56 7.21 4.24
N GLY A 380 -10.19 5.96 3.95
CA GLY A 380 -10.52 5.30 2.69
C GLY A 380 -9.96 6.03 1.47
N ILE A 381 -8.79 6.64 1.68
CA ILE A 381 -8.04 7.38 0.68
C ILE A 381 -6.96 6.49 0.08
N VAL A 382 -6.56 6.80 -1.15
CA VAL A 382 -5.46 6.15 -1.85
C VAL A 382 -4.51 7.21 -2.36
N ALA A 383 -3.24 6.87 -2.52
CA ALA A 383 -2.23 7.77 -3.04
C ALA A 383 -1.35 7.10 -4.09
N ALA A 384 -0.73 7.93 -4.93
CA ALA A 384 0.31 7.53 -5.87
C ALA A 384 1.32 8.67 -6.02
N THR A 385 2.54 8.32 -6.39
CA THR A 385 3.63 9.26 -6.72
C THR A 385 3.77 9.40 -8.23
N TYR A 386 4.27 10.55 -8.72
CA TYR A 386 4.42 10.86 -10.15
C TYR A 386 5.51 11.87 -10.48
#